data_AF-A0A1J1JDF9-F1
#
_entry.id   AF-A0A1J1JDF9-F1
#
_cell.length_a   1.000
_cell.length_b   1.000
_cell.length_c   1.000
_cell.angle_alpha   90.00
_cell.angle_beta   90.00
_cell.angle_gamma   90.00
#
_symmetry.space_group_name_H-M   'P 1'
#
loop_
_entity.id
_entity.type
_entity.pdbx_description
1 polymer ?
#
loop_
_entity_poly.entity_id
_entity_poly.type
_entity_poly.pdbx_seq_one_letter_code
_entity_poly.pdbx_strand_id
1 'polypeptide(L)'
;MPSKEELIKQLANEFNWTQADMRRALDASQENVNTREEAILCMMRYAGQDLKKRNYEVGAQKRINNQQKQQISGLVEQLTKIQNFYANQLVPSLRSTIQEQANYISDLLKQFGQDQGGKNG
;
A
#
# COMPACT_ATOMS: atom_id res chain seq x y z
N MET A 1 15.57 24.15 -47.87
CA MET A 1 14.90 23.66 -46.65
C MET A 1 15.75 22.53 -46.09
N PRO A 2 15.99 22.43 -44.77
CA PRO A 2 16.72 21.31 -44.19
C PRO A 2 16.04 19.99 -44.57
N SER A 3 16.82 18.94 -44.77
CA SER A 3 16.27 17.62 -45.02
C SER A 3 15.44 17.16 -43.81
N LYS A 4 14.44 16.29 -44.02
CA LYS A 4 13.61 15.74 -42.94
C LYS A 4 14.46 15.13 -41.80
N GLU A 5 15.61 14.54 -42.14
CA GLU A 5 16.55 14.00 -41.16
C GLU A 5 17.30 15.07 -40.35
N GLU A 6 17.69 16.19 -40.98
CA GLU A 6 18.29 17.32 -40.27
C GLU A 6 17.30 17.98 -39.32
N LEU A 7 16.04 18.12 -39.74
CA LEU A 7 14.96 18.64 -38.92
C LEU A 7 14.73 17.75 -37.67
N ILE A 8 14.69 16.43 -37.86
CA ILE A 8 14.56 15.45 -36.78
C ILE A 8 15.73 15.57 -35.79
N LYS A 9 16.97 15.66 -36.28
CA LYS A 9 18.16 15.78 -35.42
C LYS A 9 18.16 17.07 -34.61
N GLN A 10 17.82 18.20 -35.25
CA GLN A 10 17.79 19.50 -34.59
C GLN A 10 16.74 19.54 -33.48
N LEU A 11 15.50 19.14 -33.78
CA LEU A 11 14.41 19.17 -32.82
C LEU A 11 14.58 18.12 -31.70
N ALA A 12 15.13 16.94 -32.02
CA ALA A 12 15.49 15.95 -31.01
C ALA A 12 16.46 16.53 -29.97
N ASN A 13 17.54 17.18 -30.43
CA ASN A 13 18.54 17.77 -29.54
C ASN A 13 17.98 18.96 -28.75
N GLU A 14 17.15 19.81 -29.37
CA GLU A 14 16.62 21.01 -28.73
C GLU A 14 15.59 20.72 -27.64
N PHE A 15 14.72 19.72 -27.86
CA PHE A 15 13.68 19.35 -26.90
C PHE A 15 14.07 18.17 -26.01
N ASN A 16 15.32 17.70 -26.08
CA ASN A 16 15.82 16.51 -25.39
C ASN A 16 14.99 15.25 -25.67
N TRP A 17 14.55 15.08 -26.91
CA TRP A 17 13.89 13.87 -27.40
C TRP A 17 14.87 12.97 -28.12
N THR A 18 14.58 11.67 -28.17
CA THR A 18 15.34 10.80 -29.08
C THR A 18 14.88 11.05 -30.53
N GLN A 19 15.79 10.85 -31.50
CA GLN A 19 15.41 10.91 -32.92
C GLN A 19 14.32 9.88 -33.26
N ALA A 20 14.22 8.77 -32.50
CA ALA A 20 13.18 7.77 -32.65
C ALA A 20 11.81 8.27 -32.16
N ASP A 21 11.76 8.99 -31.04
CA ASP A 21 10.52 9.63 -30.56
C ASP A 21 10.05 10.72 -31.53
N MET A 22 10.99 11.49 -32.10
CA MET A 22 10.71 12.44 -33.16
C MET A 22 10.08 11.80 -34.39
N ARG A 23 10.66 10.69 -34.90
CA ARG A 23 10.12 9.94 -36.04
C ARG A 23 8.72 9.43 -35.74
N ARG A 24 8.51 8.83 -34.57
CA ARG A 24 7.18 8.35 -34.13
C ARG A 24 6.14 9.46 -34.06
N ALA A 25 6.49 10.65 -33.55
CA ALA A 25 5.57 11.78 -33.49
C ALA A 25 5.18 12.29 -34.88
N LEU A 26 6.13 12.33 -35.83
CA LEU A 26 5.87 12.74 -37.21
C LEU A 26 5.04 11.70 -37.96
N ASP A 27 5.37 10.42 -37.83
CA ASP A 27 4.66 9.32 -38.50
C ASP A 27 3.22 9.18 -37.98
N ALA A 28 2.97 9.51 -36.71
CA ALA A 28 1.64 9.52 -36.11
C ALA A 28 0.74 10.66 -36.61
N SER A 29 1.30 11.71 -37.22
CA SER A 29 0.54 12.90 -37.62
C SER A 29 -0.34 12.71 -38.87
N GLN A 30 -0.13 11.63 -39.64
CA GLN A 30 -0.79 11.33 -40.93
C GLN A 30 -0.66 12.44 -42.01
N GLU A 31 -0.02 13.57 -41.70
CA GLU A 31 0.18 14.73 -42.56
C GLU A 31 1.63 14.79 -43.07
N ASN A 32 1.84 15.34 -44.27
CA ASN A 32 3.18 15.60 -44.77
C ASN A 32 3.77 16.82 -44.04
N VAL A 33 4.54 16.55 -42.98
CA VAL A 33 5.27 17.57 -42.23
C VAL A 33 6.46 18.07 -43.04
N ASN A 34 6.42 19.33 -43.47
CA ASN A 34 7.42 19.98 -44.29
C ASN A 34 8.11 21.15 -43.58
N THR A 35 7.53 21.65 -42.48
CA THR A 35 8.08 22.78 -41.73
C THR A 35 8.48 22.41 -40.30
N ARG A 36 9.32 23.24 -39.71
CA ARG A 36 9.77 23.11 -38.31
C ARG A 36 8.60 23.26 -37.33
N GLU A 37 7.69 24.19 -37.58
CA GLU A 37 6.54 24.44 -36.70
C GLU A 37 5.56 23.26 -36.71
N GLU A 38 5.29 22.68 -37.88
CA GLU A 38 4.48 21.46 -38.02
C GLU A 38 5.09 20.28 -37.25
N ALA A 39 6.42 20.12 -37.32
CA ALA A 39 7.12 19.08 -36.57
C ALA A 39 7.00 19.27 -35.06
N ILE A 40 7.17 20.51 -34.57
CA ILE A 40 6.99 20.84 -33.15
C ILE A 40 5.54 20.58 -32.71
N LEU A 41 4.55 20.92 -33.54
CA LEU A 41 3.15 20.67 -33.24
C LEU A 41 2.84 19.17 -33.15
N CYS A 42 3.43 18.36 -34.01
CA CYS A 42 3.32 16.90 -33.95
C CYS A 42 3.95 16.33 -32.66
N MET A 43 5.11 16.85 -32.25
CA MET A 43 5.73 16.48 -30.96
C MET A 43 4.81 16.80 -29.78
N MET A 44 4.22 18.01 -29.76
CA MET A 44 3.30 18.42 -28.70
C MET A 44 2.05 17.54 -28.65
N ARG A 45 1.47 17.20 -29.81
CA ARG A 45 0.31 16.29 -29.91
C ARG A 45 0.66 14.90 -29.39
N TYR A 46 1.80 14.35 -29.79
CA TYR A 46 2.28 13.03 -29.34
C TYR A 46 2.53 13.00 -27.82
N ALA A 47 3.27 13.99 -27.31
CA ALA A 47 3.57 14.14 -25.89
C ALA A 47 2.30 14.29 -25.03
N GLY A 48 1.30 15.02 -25.54
CA GLY A 48 0.04 15.26 -24.85
C GLY A 48 -0.74 13.98 -24.56
N GLN A 49 -0.76 13.02 -25.49
CA GLN A 49 -1.43 11.73 -25.29
C GLN A 49 -0.72 10.88 -24.23
N ASP A 50 0.61 10.82 -24.27
CA ASP A 50 1.40 10.08 -23.27
C ASP A 50 1.33 10.73 -21.88
N LEU A 51 1.27 12.05 -21.80
CA LEU A 51 1.03 12.77 -20.54
C LEU A 51 -0.37 12.49 -19.99
N LYS A 52 -1.40 12.45 -20.84
CA LYS A 52 -2.77 12.09 -20.44
C LYS A 52 -2.83 10.66 -19.89
N LYS A 53 -2.18 9.72 -20.56
CA LYS A 53 -2.09 8.31 -20.11
C LYS A 53 -1.39 8.21 -18.75
N ARG A 54 -0.22 8.82 -18.61
CA ARG A 54 0.52 8.86 -17.32
C ARG A 54 -0.30 9.49 -16.20
N ASN A 55 -1.00 10.59 -16.46
CA ASN A 55 -1.86 11.23 -15.44
C ASN A 55 -3.00 10.30 -14.98
N TYR A 56 -3.60 9.53 -15.91
CA TYR A 56 -4.61 8.54 -15.56
C TYR A 56 -4.03 7.43 -14.68
N GLU A 57 -2.88 6.87 -15.07
CA GLU A 57 -2.18 5.82 -14.31
C GLU A 57 -1.80 6.30 -12.90
N VAL A 58 -1.22 7.49 -12.78
CA VAL A 58 -0.89 8.10 -11.47
C VAL A 58 -2.15 8.31 -10.63
N GLY A 59 -3.25 8.77 -11.24
CA GLY A 59 -4.53 8.92 -10.55
C GLY A 59 -5.10 7.59 -10.05
N ALA A 60 -5.01 6.53 -10.85
CA ALA A 60 -5.39 5.17 -10.45
C ALA A 60 -4.50 4.67 -9.30
N GLN A 61 -3.19 4.85 -9.40
CA GLN A 61 -2.23 4.42 -8.38
C GLN A 61 -2.41 5.15 -7.05
N LYS A 62 -2.73 6.45 -7.08
CA LYS A 62 -3.10 7.22 -5.87
C LYS A 62 -4.34 6.66 -5.17
N ARG A 63 -5.37 6.27 -5.93
CA ARG A 63 -6.59 5.67 -5.38
C ARG A 63 -6.29 4.33 -4.69
N ILE A 64 -5.51 3.47 -5.34
CA ILE A 64 -5.08 2.18 -4.77
C ILE A 64 -4.28 2.41 -3.48
N ASN A 65 -3.32 3.34 -3.51
CA ASN A 65 -2.49 3.66 -2.33
C ASN A 65 -3.35 4.12 -1.13
N ASN A 66 -4.34 4.99 -1.37
CA ASN A 66 -5.24 5.43 -0.32
C ASN A 66 -6.08 4.28 0.25
N GLN A 67 -6.58 3.38 -0.59
CA GLN A 67 -7.34 2.20 -0.15
C GLN A 67 -6.46 1.26 0.68
N GLN A 68 -5.23 1.01 0.25
CA GLN A 68 -4.28 0.17 1.00
C GLN A 68 -3.96 0.76 2.37
N LYS A 69 -3.74 2.08 2.46
CA LYS A 69 -3.50 2.77 3.74
C LYS A 69 -4.69 2.61 4.69
N GLN A 70 -5.92 2.75 4.20
CA GLN A 70 -7.12 2.55 5.01
C GLN A 70 -7.24 1.10 5.50
N GLN A 71 -6.97 0.12 4.63
CA GLN A 71 -6.97 -1.29 5.02
C GLN A 71 -5.91 -1.60 6.09
N ILE A 72 -4.69 -1.09 5.94
CA ILE A 72 -3.62 -1.24 6.93
C ILE A 72 -4.04 -0.62 8.28
N SER A 73 -4.61 0.58 8.26
CA SER A 73 -5.12 1.23 9.48
C SER A 73 -6.17 0.36 10.18
N GLY A 74 -7.13 -0.18 9.41
CA GLY A 74 -8.16 -1.06 9.95
C GLY A 74 -7.59 -2.36 10.54
N LEU A 75 -6.59 -2.97 9.90
CA LEU A 75 -5.91 -4.16 10.42
C LEU A 75 -5.15 -3.85 11.72
N VAL A 76 -4.46 -2.71 11.78
CA VAL A 76 -3.73 -2.28 12.99
C VAL A 76 -4.71 -2.07 14.15
N GLU A 77 -5.85 -1.43 13.92
CA GLU A 77 -6.89 -1.27 14.94
C GLU A 77 -7.43 -2.62 15.43
N GLN A 78 -7.69 -3.56 14.51
CA GLN A 78 -8.16 -4.90 14.88
C GLN A 78 -7.14 -5.66 15.72
N LEU A 79 -5.88 -5.67 15.32
CA LEU A 79 -4.79 -6.30 16.07
C LEU A 79 -4.64 -5.67 17.46
N THR A 80 -4.73 -4.34 17.54
CA THR A 80 -4.66 -3.61 18.82
C THR A 80 -5.82 -3.99 19.74
N LYS A 81 -7.05 -4.09 19.21
CA LYS A 81 -8.23 -4.54 19.98
C LYS A 81 -8.05 -5.96 20.51
N ILE A 82 -7.57 -6.88 19.68
CA ILE A 82 -7.32 -8.27 20.09
C ILE A 82 -6.25 -8.32 21.17
N GLN A 83 -5.12 -7.63 20.98
CA GLN A 83 -4.05 -7.55 21.98
C GLN A 83 -4.58 -7.04 23.32
N ASN A 84 -5.38 -5.97 23.31
CA ASN A 84 -5.98 -5.40 24.51
C ASN A 84 -6.99 -6.36 25.18
N PHE A 85 -7.76 -7.11 24.40
CA PHE A 85 -8.66 -8.13 24.92
C PHE A 85 -7.89 -9.21 25.69
N TYR A 86 -6.82 -9.75 25.09
CA TYR A 86 -6.00 -10.77 25.74
C TYR A 86 -5.31 -10.23 27.01
N ALA A 87 -4.67 -9.07 26.91
CA ALA A 87 -3.87 -8.50 27.99
C ALA A 87 -4.73 -8.06 29.19
N ASN A 88 -5.90 -7.46 28.93
CA ASN A 88 -6.68 -6.80 29.98
C ASN A 88 -7.92 -7.57 30.42
N GLN A 89 -8.41 -8.52 29.62
CA GLN A 89 -9.62 -9.27 29.96
C GLN A 89 -9.32 -10.76 30.15
N LEU A 90 -8.84 -11.43 29.10
CA LEU A 90 -8.72 -12.89 29.13
C LEU A 90 -7.65 -13.38 30.13
N VAL A 91 -6.42 -12.86 30.03
CA VAL A 91 -5.32 -13.31 30.91
C VAL A 91 -5.60 -13.01 32.38
N PRO A 92 -6.05 -11.79 32.77
CA PRO A 92 -6.41 -11.51 34.16
C PRO A 92 -7.56 -12.38 34.67
N SER A 93 -8.60 -12.59 33.86
CA SER A 93 -9.74 -13.42 34.24
C SER A 93 -9.33 -14.87 34.50
N LEU A 94 -8.56 -15.47 33.57
CA LEU A 94 -8.04 -16.83 33.74
C LEU A 94 -7.15 -16.95 34.98
N ARG A 95 -6.30 -15.95 35.23
CA ARG A 95 -5.46 -15.91 36.44
C ARG A 95 -6.31 -15.90 37.71
N SER A 96 -7.37 -15.09 37.76
CA SER A 96 -8.30 -15.04 38.90
C SER A 96 -8.97 -16.40 39.12
N THR A 97 -9.51 -17.01 38.07
CA THR A 97 -10.17 -18.32 38.15
C THR A 97 -9.20 -19.41 38.63
N ILE A 98 -7.96 -19.44 38.12
CA ILE A 98 -6.94 -20.40 38.58
C ILE A 98 -6.65 -20.19 40.06
N GLN A 99 -6.52 -18.94 40.52
CA GLN A 99 -6.26 -18.64 41.92
C GLN A 99 -7.41 -19.06 42.83
N GLU A 100 -8.66 -18.82 42.42
CA GLU A 100 -9.86 -19.24 43.15
C GLU A 100 -9.93 -20.78 43.26
N GLN A 101 -9.65 -21.49 42.17
CA GLN A 101 -9.60 -22.96 42.19
C GLN A 101 -8.46 -23.49 43.07
N ALA A 102 -7.28 -22.87 43.03
CA ALA A 102 -6.17 -23.24 43.89
C ALA A 102 -6.50 -23.03 45.38
N ASN A 103 -7.16 -21.91 45.72
CA ASN A 103 -7.61 -21.63 47.09
C ASN A 103 -8.65 -22.68 47.54
N TYR A 104 -9.63 -22.97 46.70
CA TYR A 104 -10.65 -23.98 46.98
C TYR A 104 -10.04 -25.37 47.24
N ILE A 105 -9.09 -25.81 46.41
CA ILE A 105 -8.37 -27.08 46.62
C ILE A 105 -7.58 -27.06 47.93
N SER A 106 -6.87 -25.97 48.22
CA SER A 106 -6.13 -25.80 49.48
C SER A 106 -7.07 -25.93 50.69
N ASP A 107 -8.24 -25.32 50.64
CA ASP A 107 -9.21 -25.36 51.73
C ASP A 107 -9.81 -26.77 51.91
N LEU A 108 -10.11 -27.47 50.81
CA LEU A 108 -10.49 -28.89 50.85
C LEU A 108 -9.39 -29.76 51.49
N LEU A 109 -8.13 -29.58 51.10
CA LEU A 109 -7.00 -30.33 51.68
C LEU A 109 -6.83 -30.07 53.18
N LYS A 110 -7.05 -28.84 53.64
CA LYS A 110 -7.02 -28.50 55.08
C LYS A 110 -8.15 -29.18 55.85
N GLN A 111 -9.36 -29.22 55.29
CA GLN A 111 -10.49 -29.92 55.91
C GLN A 111 -10.20 -31.42 56.06
N PHE A 112 -9.72 -32.08 55.00
CA PHE A 112 -9.32 -33.49 55.05
C PHE A 112 -8.17 -33.76 56.05
N GLY A 113 -7.20 -32.85 56.17
CA GLY A 113 -6.10 -32.97 57.13
C GLY A 113 -6.53 -32.79 58.59
N GLN A 114 -7.56 -31.97 58.86
CA GLN A 114 -8.13 -31.81 60.20
C GLN A 114 -8.99 -33.00 60.61
N ASP A 115 -9.76 -33.56 59.68
CA ASP A 115 -10.61 -34.74 59.93
C ASP A 115 -9.79 -36.03 60.19
N GLN A 116 -8.53 -36.12 59.72
CA GLN A 116 -7.62 -37.22 60.06
C GLN A 116 -6.81 -37.00 61.35
N GLY A 117 -6.79 -35.79 61.92
CA GLY A 117 -6.05 -35.45 63.15
C GLY A 117 -6.88 -35.50 64.43
N GLY A 118 -8.19 -35.77 64.34
CA GLY A 118 -9.14 -35.80 65.44
C GLY A 118 -9.18 -37.14 66.18
N LYS A 119 -8.33 -37.25 67.20
CA LYS A 119 -8.33 -38.19 68.33
C LYS A 119 -9.61 -39.03 68.55
N ASN A 120 -9.44 -40.34 68.46
CA ASN A 120 -9.96 -41.25 69.50
C ASN A 120 -9.24 -40.93 70.82
N GLY A 121 -9.98 -40.69 71.90
CA GLY A 121 -9.47 -40.57 73.27
C GLY A 121 -9.90 -39.31 73.99
#